data_AF-A0A3Q2YJN8-F1
#
_entry.id   AF-A0A3Q2YJN8-F1
#
_cell.length_a   1.000
_cell.length_b   1.000
_cell.length_c   1.000
_cell.angle_alpha   90.00
_cell.angle_beta   90.00
_cell.angle_gamma   90.00
#
_symmetry.space_group_name_H-M   'P 1'
#
loop_
_entity.id
_entity.type
_entity.pdbx_description
1 polymer ?
#
loop_
_entity_poly.entity_id
_entity_poly.type
_entity_poly.pdbx_seq_one_letter_code
_entity_poly.pdbx_strand_id
1 'polypeptide(L)'
;MNNDVSKNESPSPPQLMMRAPEVKCMCAGSHAHPHGVKMAMRAALRCLSANLTSGLPQLSPTAALPATRLVWAARTLSTTTSRAEALKFTDKHEWVRVEGDIGTVGISNYAQEALGDVVYCGLPEVGQSLEQMEEFGALESVKAASELYSPLTGEVKEINTELADNPALVNKACYTDGWLIKMTIERPEELQGLMDQDAYDNFIKSLE
;
A
#
# COMPACT_ATOMS: atom_id res chain seq x y z
N MET A 1 -37.75 60.79 -4.43
CA MET A 1 -37.13 60.82 -5.77
C MET A 1 -35.63 60.93 -5.61
N ASN A 2 -34.91 60.15 -6.43
CA ASN A 2 -33.46 60.13 -6.67
C ASN A 2 -32.67 59.06 -5.89
N ASN A 3 -32.63 57.88 -6.52
CA ASN A 3 -31.65 56.82 -6.29
C ASN A 3 -30.36 57.17 -7.04
N ASP A 4 -29.23 57.21 -6.34
CA ASP A 4 -27.90 57.16 -6.95
C ASP A 4 -27.33 55.75 -6.76
N VAL A 5 -27.34 54.97 -7.84
CA VAL A 5 -26.66 53.67 -7.95
C VAL A 5 -25.30 53.95 -8.58
N SER A 6 -24.27 54.07 -7.76
CA SER A 6 -22.88 54.09 -8.23
C SER A 6 -22.49 52.67 -8.65
N LYS A 7 -22.34 52.47 -9.96
CA LYS A 7 -21.72 51.28 -10.56
C LYS A 7 -20.23 51.29 -10.22
N ASN A 8 -19.77 50.28 -9.48
CA ASN A 8 -18.36 49.91 -9.40
C ASN A 8 -18.11 48.77 -10.38
N GLU A 9 -17.52 49.08 -11.53
CA GLU A 9 -16.92 48.09 -12.43
C GLU A 9 -15.45 47.92 -12.02
N SER A 10 -15.09 46.73 -11.53
CA SER A 10 -13.70 46.32 -11.31
C SER A 10 -13.10 45.82 -12.64
N PRO A 11 -11.90 46.26 -13.05
CA PRO A 11 -11.27 45.76 -14.26
C PRO A 11 -10.73 44.34 -14.07
N SER A 12 -11.04 43.46 -15.02
CA SER A 12 -10.53 42.09 -15.11
C SER A 12 -9.00 42.05 -15.26
N PRO A 13 -8.30 41.07 -14.63
CA PRO A 13 -6.86 40.91 -14.80
C PRO A 13 -6.50 40.33 -16.19
N PRO A 14 -5.30 40.63 -16.72
CA PRO A 14 -4.88 40.19 -18.05
C PRO A 14 -4.56 38.69 -18.09
N GLN A 15 -5.03 38.02 -19.16
CA GLN A 15 -4.74 36.63 -19.47
C GLN A 15 -3.23 36.42 -19.71
N LEU A 16 -2.61 35.60 -18.86
CA LEU A 16 -1.25 35.12 -19.04
C LEU A 16 -1.27 33.94 -20.03
N MET A 17 -0.79 34.17 -21.25
CA MET A 17 -0.58 33.10 -22.25
C MET A 17 0.47 32.11 -21.76
N MET A 18 0.04 30.90 -21.42
CA MET A 18 0.91 29.73 -21.21
C MET A 18 1.48 29.29 -22.56
N ARG A 19 2.80 29.43 -22.74
CA ARG A 19 3.56 28.80 -23.82
C ARG A 19 3.70 27.30 -23.51
N ALA A 20 3.22 26.46 -24.41
CA ALA A 20 3.53 25.03 -24.43
C ALA A 20 5.01 24.80 -24.81
N PRO A 21 5.74 23.89 -24.14
CA PRO A 21 6.98 23.36 -24.66
C PRO A 21 6.73 22.16 -25.58
N GLU A 22 7.39 22.18 -26.73
CA GLU A 22 7.34 21.20 -27.80
C GLU A 22 7.84 19.82 -27.36
N VAL A 23 7.08 18.78 -27.74
CA VAL A 23 7.41 17.37 -27.54
C VAL A 23 8.43 16.96 -28.62
N LYS A 24 9.70 16.78 -28.23
CA LYS A 24 10.72 16.23 -29.14
C LYS A 24 10.77 14.71 -29.02
N CYS A 25 10.04 14.07 -29.93
CA CYS A 25 10.16 12.64 -30.22
C CYS A 25 11.56 12.35 -30.80
N MET A 26 12.31 11.44 -30.19
CA MET A 26 13.53 10.86 -30.79
C MET A 26 13.57 9.36 -30.54
N CYS A 27 13.12 8.63 -31.57
CA CYS A 27 13.39 7.22 -31.75
C CYS A 27 14.79 7.00 -32.36
N ALA A 28 15.27 5.78 -32.18
CA ALA A 28 16.29 5.04 -32.95
C ALA A 28 17.70 4.94 -32.36
N GLY A 29 18.17 3.69 -32.23
CA GLY A 29 19.57 3.37 -31.95
C GLY A 29 19.84 1.90 -31.62
N SER A 30 19.60 1.00 -32.57
CA SER A 30 20.05 -0.40 -32.55
C SER A 30 21.58 -0.53 -32.75
N HIS A 31 22.12 -1.70 -32.36
CA HIS A 31 23.45 -2.31 -32.61
C HIS A 31 24.46 -2.12 -31.48
N ALA A 32 25.35 -3.05 -31.12
CA ALA A 32 25.62 -4.48 -31.35
C ALA A 32 26.92 -4.80 -30.56
N HIS A 33 27.27 -6.08 -30.36
CA HIS A 33 28.60 -6.70 -30.11
C HIS A 33 28.72 -7.59 -28.84
N PRO A 34 29.68 -8.53 -28.73
CA PRO A 34 29.76 -9.75 -29.52
C PRO A 34 30.10 -11.02 -28.69
N HIS A 35 30.01 -12.17 -29.37
CA HIS A 35 30.83 -13.39 -29.30
C HIS A 35 31.47 -13.86 -27.97
N GLY A 36 31.11 -15.09 -27.63
CA GLY A 36 31.65 -15.83 -26.49
C GLY A 36 33.09 -16.33 -26.62
N VAL A 37 33.57 -16.84 -25.49
CA VAL A 37 34.84 -17.54 -25.36
C VAL A 37 34.56 -18.91 -24.74
N LYS A 38 34.97 -19.93 -25.47
CA LYS A 38 35.01 -21.35 -25.07
C LYS A 38 36.08 -21.54 -24.01
N MET A 39 35.85 -22.36 -22.99
CA MET A 39 36.94 -23.16 -22.42
C MET A 39 36.43 -24.46 -21.80
N ALA A 40 36.98 -25.55 -22.33
CA ALA A 40 36.84 -26.91 -21.85
C ALA A 40 38.03 -27.26 -20.95
N MET A 41 37.83 -28.07 -19.91
CA MET A 41 38.81 -28.99 -19.30
C MET A 41 38.08 -29.81 -18.22
N ARG A 42 37.76 -31.09 -18.42
CA ARG A 42 38.58 -32.31 -18.22
C ARG A 42 39.26 -32.41 -16.85
N ALA A 43 38.77 -33.33 -15.99
CA ALA A 43 39.49 -34.35 -15.23
C ALA A 43 38.48 -35.02 -14.25
N ALA A 44 38.04 -36.27 -14.43
CA ALA A 44 38.72 -37.57 -14.30
C ALA A 44 39.08 -37.97 -12.85
N LEU A 45 38.35 -39.00 -12.38
CA LEU A 45 38.72 -40.08 -11.45
C LEU A 45 39.37 -39.75 -10.10
N ARG A 46 38.83 -40.33 -9.02
CA ARG A 46 39.28 -41.65 -8.50
C ARG A 46 38.38 -42.16 -7.38
N CYS A 47 37.97 -43.41 -7.53
CA CYS A 47 37.61 -44.31 -6.43
C CYS A 47 38.78 -44.44 -5.45
N LEU A 48 38.47 -44.67 -4.17
CA LEU A 48 39.16 -45.68 -3.36
C LEU A 48 38.29 -46.03 -2.15
N SER A 49 37.85 -47.28 -2.17
CA SER A 49 37.31 -48.06 -1.07
C SER A 49 38.41 -48.45 -0.08
N ALA A 50 38.03 -48.65 1.20
CA ALA A 50 38.59 -49.57 2.19
C ALA A 50 38.07 -49.14 3.57
N ASN A 51 37.80 -49.99 4.56
CA ASN A 51 37.71 -51.44 4.67
C ASN A 51 36.93 -51.73 5.96
N LEU A 52 36.28 -52.90 5.98
CA LEU A 52 35.72 -53.52 7.17
C LEU A 52 36.77 -53.68 8.27
N THR A 53 36.38 -53.50 9.52
CA THR A 53 36.85 -54.35 10.62
C THR A 53 35.76 -54.47 11.67
N SER A 54 35.36 -55.71 11.88
CA SER A 54 34.46 -56.21 12.91
C SER A 54 35.14 -56.24 14.27
N GLY A 55 34.45 -55.73 15.30
CA GLY A 55 34.87 -55.89 16.69
C GLY A 55 33.69 -55.64 17.64
N LEU A 56 32.98 -56.71 18.00
CA LEU A 56 32.20 -56.78 19.25
C LEU A 56 33.16 -57.21 20.36
N PRO A 57 32.98 -56.72 21.60
CA PRO A 57 32.32 -57.62 22.56
C PRO A 57 31.48 -56.97 23.67
N GLN A 58 30.57 -57.81 24.17
CA GLN A 58 30.18 -58.05 25.57
C GLN A 58 29.40 -57.01 26.38
N LEU A 59 28.23 -57.47 26.81
CA LEU A 59 27.32 -56.90 27.78
C LEU A 59 27.78 -57.22 29.21
N SER A 60 27.51 -56.31 30.14
CA SER A 60 26.98 -56.66 31.47
C SER A 60 26.40 -55.43 32.18
N PRO A 61 25.43 -55.62 33.10
CA PRO A 61 24.51 -54.59 33.56
C PRO A 61 24.99 -53.93 34.86
N THR A 62 24.48 -52.74 35.21
CA THR A 62 23.85 -52.42 36.53
C THR A 62 23.33 -50.97 36.52
N ALA A 63 22.18 -50.81 37.16
CA ALA A 63 21.30 -49.66 37.28
C ALA A 63 21.93 -48.36 37.84
N ALA A 64 21.38 -47.22 37.41
CA ALA A 64 20.64 -46.27 38.26
C ALA A 64 20.31 -44.99 37.46
N LEU A 65 19.03 -44.75 37.19
CA LEU A 65 18.54 -43.47 36.66
C LEU A 65 18.47 -42.46 37.82
N PRO A 66 19.06 -41.26 37.73
CA PRO A 66 18.63 -40.17 38.58
C PRO A 66 17.25 -39.71 38.10
N ALA A 67 16.30 -39.63 39.01
CA ALA A 67 14.97 -39.11 38.76
C ALA A 67 15.07 -37.75 38.06
N THR A 68 14.72 -37.74 36.78
CA THR A 68 14.62 -36.55 35.94
C THR A 68 13.61 -35.62 36.59
N ARG A 69 14.07 -34.43 36.99
CA ARG A 69 13.19 -33.30 37.29
C ARG A 69 12.29 -33.12 36.09
N LEU A 70 10.99 -33.32 36.29
CA LEU A 70 9.93 -32.93 35.37
C LEU A 70 10.07 -31.43 35.12
N VAL A 71 10.82 -31.07 34.08
CA VAL A 71 10.73 -29.73 33.49
C VAL A 71 9.35 -29.70 32.85
N TRP A 72 8.39 -29.13 33.57
CA TRP A 72 7.11 -28.72 33.01
C TRP A 72 7.46 -27.71 31.92
N ALA A 73 7.59 -28.19 30.69
CA ALA A 73 7.57 -27.33 29.51
C ALA A 73 6.18 -26.70 29.49
N ALA A 74 6.06 -25.52 30.10
CA ALA A 74 4.91 -24.67 29.96
C ALA A 74 4.78 -24.40 28.47
N ARG A 75 3.84 -25.09 27.82
CA ARG A 75 3.42 -24.76 26.47
C ARG A 75 2.79 -23.37 26.57
N THR A 76 3.57 -22.34 26.29
CA THR A 76 3.05 -21.01 26.02
C THR A 76 2.23 -21.15 24.74
N LEU A 77 0.91 -21.22 24.89
CA LEU A 77 -0.02 -21.01 23.79
C LEU A 77 0.17 -19.56 23.34
N SER A 78 1.07 -19.35 22.37
CA SER A 78 1.10 -18.12 21.60
C SER A 78 -0.16 -18.11 20.74
N THR A 79 -1.21 -17.46 21.24
CA THR A 79 -2.33 -17.04 20.41
C THR A 79 -1.84 -15.93 19.50
N THR A 80 -1.23 -16.29 18.37
CA THR A 80 -1.13 -15.36 17.24
C THR A 80 -2.54 -15.26 16.67
N THR A 81 -3.34 -14.35 17.24
CA THR A 81 -4.57 -13.90 16.60
C THR A 81 -4.15 -13.30 15.27
N SER A 82 -4.40 -14.02 14.16
CA SER A 82 -4.46 -13.37 12.85
C SER A 82 -5.72 -12.53 12.89
N ARG A 83 -5.60 -11.29 13.37
CA ARG A 83 -6.69 -10.33 13.35
C ARG A 83 -6.93 -10.05 11.88
N ALA A 84 -8.09 -10.42 11.35
CA ALA A 84 -8.55 -9.79 10.12
C ALA A 84 -8.52 -8.28 10.38
N GLU A 85 -7.70 -7.55 9.62
CA GLU A 85 -7.39 -6.18 9.96
C GLU A 85 -8.57 -5.28 9.64
N ALA A 86 -9.11 -4.66 10.69
CA ALA A 86 -10.29 -3.82 10.63
C ALA A 86 -9.97 -2.49 9.92
N LEU A 87 -10.94 -1.99 9.15
CA LEU A 87 -10.86 -0.68 8.54
C LEU A 87 -10.89 0.42 9.60
N LYS A 88 -10.11 1.46 9.33
CA LYS A 88 -10.16 2.76 10.01
C LYS A 88 -10.54 3.84 9.01
N PHE A 89 -11.23 4.88 9.48
CA PHE A 89 -11.84 5.90 8.62
C PHE A 89 -11.47 7.31 9.08
N THR A 90 -11.34 8.21 8.11
CA THR A 90 -11.20 9.65 8.32
C THR A 90 -12.58 10.33 8.27
N ASP A 91 -12.66 11.58 8.74
CA ASP A 91 -13.83 12.45 8.56
C ASP A 91 -14.01 12.93 7.11
N LYS A 92 -12.99 12.76 6.27
CA LYS A 92 -12.97 13.02 4.83
C LYS A 92 -13.41 11.81 3.99
N HIS A 93 -13.83 10.73 4.64
CA HIS A 93 -14.39 9.52 4.03
C HIS A 93 -13.39 8.62 3.29
N GLU A 94 -12.09 8.77 3.57
CA GLU A 94 -11.08 7.76 3.25
C GLU A 94 -11.08 6.64 4.30
N TRP A 95 -10.67 5.46 3.87
CA TRP A 95 -10.40 4.32 4.74
C TRP A 95 -8.92 3.91 4.65
N VAL A 96 -8.40 3.34 5.73
CA VAL A 96 -7.12 2.64 5.77
C VAL A 96 -7.30 1.24 6.36
N ARG A 97 -6.75 0.24 5.66
CA ARG A 97 -6.55 -1.12 6.16
C ARG A 97 -5.07 -1.31 6.42
N VAL A 98 -4.70 -1.54 7.66
CA VAL A 98 -3.31 -1.75 8.07
C VAL A 98 -3.01 -3.24 7.95
N GLU A 99 -1.94 -3.62 7.27
CA GLU A 99 -1.39 -4.97 7.19
C GLU A 99 0.10 -4.94 7.55
N GLY A 100 0.40 -5.24 8.82
CA GLY A 100 1.76 -5.07 9.35
C GLY A 100 2.16 -3.59 9.45
N ASP A 101 3.14 -3.17 8.66
CA ASP A 101 3.64 -1.79 8.55
C ASP A 101 3.11 -1.03 7.32
N ILE A 102 2.25 -1.66 6.53
CA ILE A 102 1.66 -1.09 5.31
C ILE A 102 0.20 -0.73 5.55
N GLY A 103 -0.16 0.52 5.26
CA GLY A 103 -1.55 0.97 5.17
C GLY A 103 -2.02 0.98 3.71
N THR A 104 -3.05 0.19 3.39
CA THR A 104 -3.78 0.31 2.12
C THR A 104 -4.88 1.35 2.28
N VAL A 105 -4.95 2.34 1.39
CA VAL A 105 -5.86 3.48 1.48
C VAL A 105 -6.83 3.48 0.30
N GLY A 106 -8.09 3.86 0.55
CA GLY A 106 -9.09 4.12 -0.49
C GLY A 106 -10.21 5.03 0.01
N ILE A 107 -11.28 5.20 -0.78
CA ILE A 107 -12.48 5.95 -0.35
C ILE A 107 -13.63 5.01 0.02
N SER A 108 -14.49 5.47 0.93
CA SER A 108 -15.66 4.71 1.39
C SER A 108 -16.74 4.57 0.32
N ASN A 109 -17.70 3.67 0.57
CA ASN A 109 -18.91 3.56 -0.25
C ASN A 109 -19.72 4.88 -0.26
N TYR A 110 -19.82 5.56 0.88
CA TYR A 110 -20.53 6.83 0.97
C TYR A 110 -19.88 7.90 0.04
N ALA A 111 -18.55 7.98 0.06
CA ALA A 111 -17.81 8.93 -0.78
C ALA A 111 -18.00 8.66 -2.28
N GLN A 112 -17.91 7.40 -2.71
CA GLN A 112 -18.06 7.07 -4.13
C GLN A 112 -19.49 7.31 -4.63
N GLU A 113 -20.51 7.07 -3.79
CA GLU A 113 -21.91 7.38 -4.13
C GLU A 113 -22.13 8.89 -4.29
N ALA A 114 -21.53 9.69 -3.40
CA ALA A 114 -21.61 11.15 -3.45
C ALA A 114 -20.91 11.74 -4.69
N LEU A 115 -19.76 11.18 -5.09
CA LEU A 115 -19.05 11.54 -6.32
C LEU A 115 -19.85 11.13 -7.57
N GLY A 116 -20.44 9.93 -7.56
CA GLY A 116 -20.99 9.28 -8.74
C GLY A 116 -19.90 8.62 -9.58
N ASP A 117 -20.16 8.41 -10.86
CA ASP A 117 -19.29 7.63 -11.75
C ASP A 117 -17.92 8.29 -11.92
N VAL A 118 -16.89 7.67 -11.34
CA VAL A 118 -15.51 8.14 -11.39
C VAL A 118 -14.95 7.89 -12.80
N VAL A 119 -14.34 8.93 -13.36
CA VAL A 119 -13.76 8.92 -14.72
C VAL A 119 -12.26 9.17 -14.72
N TYR A 120 -11.71 9.68 -13.63
CA TYR A 120 -10.27 9.93 -13.50
C TYR A 120 -9.80 9.82 -12.05
N CYS A 121 -8.60 9.27 -11.87
CA CYS A 121 -7.92 9.13 -10.58
C CYS A 121 -6.53 9.76 -10.67
N GLY A 122 -6.34 10.92 -10.05
CA GLY A 122 -5.04 11.56 -9.87
C GLY A 122 -4.38 10.99 -8.61
N LEU A 123 -3.38 10.12 -8.78
CA LEU A 123 -2.64 9.46 -7.70
C LEU A 123 -1.21 10.02 -7.61
N PRO A 124 -0.55 9.92 -6.43
CA PRO A 124 0.79 10.45 -6.21
C PRO A 124 1.85 9.55 -6.85
N GLU A 125 3.11 9.98 -6.80
CA GLU A 125 4.23 9.14 -7.22
C GLU A 125 4.64 8.16 -6.11
N VAL A 126 5.07 6.96 -6.49
CA VAL A 126 5.70 6.02 -5.56
C VAL A 126 6.99 6.62 -5.03
N GLY A 127 7.17 6.60 -3.71
CA GLY A 127 8.30 7.22 -3.00
C GLY A 127 8.00 8.60 -2.44
N GLN A 128 6.83 9.18 -2.72
CA GLN A 128 6.41 10.44 -2.12
C GLN A 128 6.15 10.27 -0.61
N SER A 129 6.73 11.14 0.20
CA SER A 129 6.40 11.27 1.62
C SER A 129 5.14 12.13 1.79
N LEU A 130 4.25 11.70 2.66
CA LEU A 130 2.99 12.35 2.98
C LEU A 130 2.87 12.53 4.50
N GLU A 131 2.41 13.69 4.95
CA GLU A 131 1.95 13.93 6.32
C GLU A 131 0.48 13.56 6.48
N GLN A 132 0.05 13.25 7.71
CA GLN A 132 -1.37 13.06 7.99
C GLN A 132 -2.17 14.31 7.58
N MET A 133 -3.30 14.09 6.90
CA MET A 133 -4.17 15.11 6.30
C MET A 133 -3.49 15.97 5.20
N GLU A 134 -2.36 15.54 4.66
CA GLU A 134 -1.81 16.11 3.43
C GLU A 134 -2.59 15.64 2.21
N GLU A 135 -2.86 16.54 1.27
CA GLU A 135 -3.45 16.21 -0.02
C GLU A 135 -2.44 15.42 -0.86
N PHE A 136 -2.84 14.25 -1.36
CA PHE A 136 -1.97 13.41 -2.20
C PHE A 136 -2.51 13.21 -3.62
N GLY A 137 -3.74 13.62 -3.90
CA GLY A 137 -4.38 13.33 -5.17
C GLY A 137 -5.83 13.82 -5.24
N ALA A 138 -6.51 13.42 -6.30
CA ALA A 138 -7.92 13.77 -6.52
C ALA A 138 -8.66 12.70 -7.31
N LEU A 139 -9.96 12.56 -7.07
CA LEU A 139 -10.88 11.79 -7.89
C LEU A 139 -11.81 12.74 -8.63
N GLU A 140 -11.99 12.50 -9.93
CA GLU A 140 -12.94 13.26 -10.75
C GLU A 140 -14.01 12.33 -11.32
N SER A 141 -15.23 12.84 -11.32
CA SER A 141 -16.41 12.23 -11.90
C SER A 141 -17.05 13.19 -12.91
N VAL A 142 -18.11 12.74 -13.56
CA VAL A 142 -18.93 13.62 -14.42
C VAL A 142 -19.77 14.64 -13.64
N LYS A 143 -19.82 14.55 -12.30
CA LYS A 143 -20.67 15.39 -11.44
C LYS A 143 -19.87 16.31 -10.52
N ALA A 144 -18.73 15.83 -10.03
CA ALA A 144 -17.93 16.47 -8.99
C ALA A 144 -16.45 16.03 -9.08
N ALA A 145 -15.60 16.78 -8.40
CA ALA A 145 -14.22 16.40 -8.10
C ALA A 145 -14.01 16.47 -6.58
N SER A 146 -13.21 15.57 -6.02
CA SER A 146 -12.80 15.60 -4.62
C SER A 146 -11.30 15.38 -4.51
N GLU A 147 -10.67 16.21 -3.70
CA GLU A 147 -9.31 16.00 -3.22
C GLU A 147 -9.26 14.76 -2.30
N LEU A 148 -8.09 14.13 -2.24
CA LEU A 148 -7.81 12.95 -1.43
C LEU A 148 -6.75 13.29 -0.39
N TYR A 149 -7.03 12.92 0.86
CA TYR A 149 -6.16 13.25 1.99
C TYR A 149 -5.55 12.01 2.63
N SER A 150 -4.27 12.08 2.99
CA SER A 150 -3.57 10.95 3.59
C SER A 150 -4.09 10.71 5.01
N PRO A 151 -4.55 9.49 5.36
CA PRO A 151 -5.03 9.21 6.71
C PRO A 151 -3.90 9.19 7.75
N LEU A 152 -2.65 8.97 7.31
CA LEU A 152 -1.49 8.74 8.16
C LEU A 152 -0.25 9.44 7.57
N THR A 153 0.77 9.65 8.40
CA THR A 153 2.11 10.04 7.97
C THR A 153 2.88 8.80 7.45
N GLY A 154 3.48 8.91 6.27
CA GLY A 154 4.38 7.89 5.74
C GLY A 154 4.77 8.08 4.28
N GLU A 155 5.30 7.04 3.64
CA GLU A 155 5.79 7.07 2.26
C GLU A 155 4.95 6.16 1.36
N VAL A 156 4.55 6.65 0.19
CA VAL A 156 3.82 5.87 -0.82
C VAL A 156 4.71 4.74 -1.33
N LYS A 157 4.28 3.49 -1.17
CA LYS A 157 4.99 2.29 -1.63
C LYS A 157 4.41 1.70 -2.90
N GLU A 158 3.11 1.87 -3.12
CA GLU A 158 2.41 1.34 -4.29
C GLU A 158 1.24 2.25 -4.64
N ILE A 159 0.92 2.34 -5.93
CA ILE A 159 -0.30 2.97 -6.43
C ILE A 159 -1.09 1.95 -7.26
N ASN A 160 -2.41 2.08 -7.28
CA ASN A 160 -3.23 1.19 -8.09
C ASN A 160 -3.21 1.60 -9.56
N THR A 161 -2.29 1.03 -10.34
CA THR A 161 -2.13 1.36 -11.75
C THR A 161 -3.31 0.93 -12.62
N GLU A 162 -4.17 0.03 -12.14
CA GLU A 162 -5.36 -0.39 -12.88
C GLU A 162 -6.41 0.72 -13.01
N LEU A 163 -6.39 1.71 -12.10
CA LEU A 163 -7.33 2.83 -12.12
C LEU A 163 -7.13 3.80 -13.29
N ALA A 164 -5.96 3.77 -13.94
CA ALA A 164 -5.72 4.55 -15.16
C ALA A 164 -6.60 4.06 -16.32
N ASP A 165 -6.81 2.75 -16.42
CA ASP A 165 -7.61 2.12 -17.48
C ASP A 165 -9.05 1.82 -17.03
N ASN A 166 -9.26 1.62 -15.72
CA ASN A 166 -10.55 1.22 -15.16
C ASN A 166 -10.89 2.00 -13.86
N PRO A 167 -11.13 3.32 -13.94
CA PRO A 167 -11.46 4.15 -12.78
C PRO A 167 -12.77 3.72 -12.08
N ALA A 168 -13.66 3.04 -12.79
CA ALA A 168 -14.92 2.52 -12.25
C ALA A 168 -14.74 1.46 -11.14
N LEU A 169 -13.53 0.93 -10.92
CA LEU A 169 -13.23 0.09 -9.76
C LEU A 169 -13.47 0.83 -8.44
N VAL A 170 -13.23 2.15 -8.40
CA VAL A 170 -13.52 2.98 -7.23
C VAL A 170 -15.00 2.89 -6.86
N ASN A 171 -15.91 2.90 -7.85
CA ASN A 171 -17.34 2.77 -7.60
C ASN A 171 -17.76 1.32 -7.27
N LYS A 172 -17.21 0.33 -7.99
CA LYS A 172 -17.68 -1.07 -7.93
C LYS A 172 -17.08 -1.89 -6.79
N ALA A 173 -15.88 -1.53 -6.34
CA ALA A 173 -15.03 -2.37 -5.52
C ALA A 173 -14.20 -1.55 -4.51
N CYS A 174 -14.77 -0.44 -3.99
CA CYS A 174 -14.09 0.57 -3.16
C CYS A 174 -13.26 0.05 -1.97
N TYR A 175 -13.62 -1.09 -1.37
CA TYR A 175 -12.88 -1.69 -0.23
C TYR A 175 -11.92 -2.83 -0.63
N THR A 176 -11.95 -3.21 -1.90
CA THR A 176 -11.22 -4.34 -2.50
C THR A 176 -10.35 -3.82 -3.64
N ASP A 177 -10.70 -4.06 -4.90
CA ASP A 177 -9.90 -3.71 -6.08
C ASP A 177 -9.85 -2.20 -6.36
N GLY A 178 -10.70 -1.39 -5.71
CA GLY A 178 -10.75 0.07 -5.83
C GLY A 178 -9.86 0.82 -4.84
N TRP A 179 -8.86 0.18 -4.24
CA TRP A 179 -7.85 0.86 -3.41
C TRP A 179 -7.03 1.85 -4.25
N LEU A 180 -6.51 2.90 -3.62
CA LEU A 180 -5.83 4.01 -4.31
C LEU A 180 -4.31 3.92 -4.18
N ILE A 181 -3.82 3.87 -2.93
CA ILE A 181 -2.39 3.80 -2.61
C ILE A 181 -2.14 2.78 -1.50
N LYS A 182 -0.90 2.29 -1.42
CA LYS A 182 -0.35 1.66 -0.22
C LYS A 182 0.81 2.50 0.27
N MET A 183 0.89 2.71 1.57
CA MET A 183 1.93 3.53 2.19
C MET A 183 2.51 2.86 3.44
N THR A 184 3.73 3.24 3.82
CA THR A 184 4.24 2.93 5.15
C THR A 184 3.52 3.73 6.23
N ILE A 185 3.62 3.28 7.46
CA ILE A 185 3.08 3.99 8.64
C ILE A 185 4.25 4.42 9.52
N GLU A 186 4.56 5.72 9.51
CA GLU A 186 5.68 6.26 10.30
C GLU A 186 5.26 6.58 11.74
N ARG A 187 4.00 6.97 11.95
CA ARG A 187 3.42 7.35 13.25
C ARG A 187 2.19 6.49 13.59
N PRO A 188 2.37 5.25 14.10
CA PRO A 188 1.26 4.34 14.39
C PRO A 188 0.22 4.87 15.39
N GLU A 189 0.60 5.83 16.23
CA GLU A 189 -0.30 6.52 17.16
C GLU A 189 -1.42 7.29 16.46
N GLU A 190 -1.22 7.74 15.22
CA GLU A 190 -2.23 8.46 14.43
C GLU A 190 -3.47 7.61 14.16
N LEU A 191 -3.33 6.27 14.13
CA LEU A 191 -4.45 5.33 13.98
C LEU A 191 -5.49 5.44 15.10
N GLN A 192 -5.09 5.94 16.29
CA GLN A 192 -6.01 6.14 17.41
C GLN A 192 -6.94 7.33 17.19
N GLY A 193 -6.56 8.27 16.34
CA GLY A 193 -7.39 9.40 15.93
C GLY A 193 -8.44 9.05 14.88
N LEU A 194 -8.30 7.89 14.23
CA LEU A 194 -9.22 7.45 13.18
C LEU A 194 -10.43 6.69 13.74
N MET A 195 -11.56 6.86 13.08
CA MET A 195 -12.81 6.18 13.40
C MET A 195 -12.71 4.69 13.08
N ASP A 196 -13.31 3.84 13.90
CA ASP A 196 -13.65 2.47 13.47
C ASP A 196 -14.97 2.46 12.68
N GLN A 197 -15.38 1.28 12.23
CA GLN A 197 -16.60 1.11 11.44
C GLN A 197 -17.85 1.65 12.17
N ASP A 198 -18.03 1.30 13.44
CA ASP A 198 -19.22 1.70 14.21
C ASP A 198 -19.26 3.22 14.40
N ALA A 199 -18.11 3.85 14.69
CA ALA A 199 -18.01 5.30 14.77
C ALA A 199 -18.29 5.99 13.42
N TYR A 200 -17.75 5.43 12.32
CA TYR A 200 -17.96 5.97 10.98
C TYR A 200 -19.41 5.86 10.50
N ASP A 201 -20.07 4.74 10.77
CA ASP A 201 -21.49 4.54 10.46
C ASP A 201 -22.37 5.54 11.21
N ASN A 202 -22.04 5.84 12.47
CA ASN A 202 -22.74 6.88 13.24
C ASN A 202 -22.44 8.28 12.72
N PHE A 203 -21.20 8.55 12.29
CA PHE A 203 -20.84 9.79 11.63
C PHE A 203 -21.65 10.02 10.35
N ILE A 204 -21.73 9.05 9.45
CA ILE A 204 -22.53 9.16 8.22
C ILE A 204 -24.01 9.41 8.54
N LYS A 205 -24.61 8.66 9.47
CA LYS A 205 -26.02 8.87 9.87
C LYS A 205 -26.30 10.27 10.41
N SER A 206 -25.28 10.95 10.94
CA SER A 206 -25.42 12.32 11.44
C SER A 206 -25.37 13.39 10.33
N LEU A 207 -24.98 13.00 9.10
CA LEU A 207 -24.93 13.88 7.93
C LEU A 207 -26.22 13.84 7.08
N GLU A 208 -27.11 12.87 7.34
CA GLU A 208 -28.43 12.73 6.72
C GLU A 208 -29.48 13.68 7.34
#